data_AF-A0A949P0P1-F1
#
_entry.id   AF-A0A949P0P1-F1
#
_cell.length_a   1.000
_cell.length_b   1.000
_cell.length_c   1.000
_cell.angle_alpha   90.00
_cell.angle_beta   90.00
_cell.angle_gamma   90.00
#
_symmetry.space_group_name_H-M   'P 1'
#
loop_
_entity.id
_entity.type
_entity.pdbx_description
1 polymer ?
#
loop_
_entity_poly.entity_id
_entity_poly.type
_entity_poly.pdbx_seq_one_letter_code
_entity_poly.pdbx_strand_id
1 'polypeptide(L)'
;MTIPLILSGLCLGIFLAVRAAMSGWRDRELGALETRNRAVRAKYEAVLARKRDLTRELEDKEHALASLRNNGEGIKAISTHDLDMDGSDETERVSRYLLSQGKVSLEQSQKAQDKMGTLQMDYLAVCLTLGFIDLSTAKAASKIAKQSEKPAAKR
;
A
#
# COMPACT_ATOMS: atom_id res chain seq x y z
N MET A 1 -34.56 70.13 -26.12
CA MET A 1 -34.25 69.53 -24.80
C MET A 1 -34.62 68.05 -24.68
N THR A 2 -35.25 67.42 -25.69
CA THR A 2 -35.65 66.00 -25.66
C THR A 2 -34.50 65.02 -25.96
N ILE A 3 -33.57 65.40 -26.85
CA ILE A 3 -32.39 64.59 -27.21
C ILE A 3 -31.49 64.23 -26.01
N PRO A 4 -31.12 65.15 -25.09
CA PRO A 4 -30.28 64.79 -23.93
C PRO A 4 -31.01 63.87 -22.94
N LEU A 5 -32.34 64.00 -22.81
CA LEU A 5 -33.16 63.12 -21.98
C LEU A 5 -33.15 61.68 -22.51
N ILE A 6 -33.35 61.50 -23.82
CA ILE A 6 -33.31 60.18 -24.47
C ILE A 6 -31.92 59.55 -24.34
N LEU A 7 -30.85 60.32 -24.56
CA LEU A 7 -29.48 59.84 -24.42
C LEU A 7 -29.16 59.41 -22.97
N SER A 8 -29.61 60.19 -21.99
CA SER A 8 -29.42 59.86 -20.57
C SER A 8 -30.15 58.57 -20.16
N GLY A 9 -31.38 58.36 -20.68
CA GLY A 9 -32.14 57.13 -20.45
C GLY A 9 -31.47 55.91 -21.08
N LEU A 10 -30.92 56.05 -22.29
CA LEU A 10 -30.17 54.98 -22.95
C LEU A 10 -28.92 54.60 -22.16
N CYS A 11 -28.15 55.58 -21.69
CA CYS A 11 -26.96 55.32 -20.88
C CYS A 11 -27.28 54.61 -19.56
N LEU A 12 -28.36 55.01 -18.87
CA LEU A 12 -28.81 54.34 -17.65
C LEU A 12 -29.30 52.91 -17.93
N GLY A 13 -30.02 52.70 -19.03
CA GLY A 13 -30.47 51.36 -19.44
C GLY A 13 -29.29 50.41 -19.70
N ILE A 14 -28.28 50.87 -20.44
CA ILE A 14 -27.05 50.10 -20.69
C ILE A 14 -26.31 49.82 -19.38
N PHE A 15 -26.18 50.81 -18.50
CA PHE A 15 -25.51 50.65 -17.21
C PHE A 15 -26.18 49.58 -16.33
N LEU A 16 -27.52 49.59 -16.26
CA LEU A 16 -28.28 48.59 -15.50
C LEU A 16 -28.16 47.20 -16.12
N ALA A 17 -28.19 47.08 -17.46
CA ALA A 17 -28.02 45.82 -18.16
C ALA A 17 -26.64 45.19 -17.89
N VAL A 18 -25.57 45.99 -17.95
CA VAL A 18 -24.20 45.52 -17.66
C VAL A 18 -24.07 45.12 -16.18
N ARG A 19 -24.68 45.87 -15.25
CA ARG A 19 -24.69 45.52 -13.82
C ARG A 19 -25.43 44.21 -13.55
N ALA A 20 -26.57 43.98 -14.21
CA ALA A 20 -27.33 42.74 -14.10
C ALA A 20 -26.54 41.54 -14.68
N ALA A 21 -25.86 41.73 -15.81
CA ALA A 21 -25.02 40.71 -16.40
C ALA A 21 -23.83 40.33 -15.49
N MET A 22 -23.15 41.33 -14.92
CA MET A 22 -22.01 41.08 -14.00
C MET A 22 -22.43 40.39 -12.70
N SER A 23 -23.59 40.74 -12.14
CA SER A 23 -24.10 40.06 -10.94
C SER A 23 -24.45 38.60 -11.23
N GLY A 24 -25.16 38.32 -12.34
CA GLY A 24 -25.49 36.94 -12.72
C GLY A 24 -24.26 36.06 -13.00
N TRP A 25 -23.18 36.64 -13.56
CA TRP A 25 -21.90 35.91 -13.72
C TRP A 25 -21.22 35.62 -12.38
N ARG A 26 -21.20 36.60 -11.46
CA ARG A 26 -20.62 36.42 -10.12
C ARG A 26 -21.35 35.34 -9.33
N ASP A 27 -22.68 35.31 -9.36
CA ASP A 27 -23.47 34.34 -8.61
C ASP A 27 -23.25 32.91 -9.12
N ARG A 28 -23.11 32.74 -10.44
CA ARG A 28 -22.78 31.44 -11.05
C ARG A 28 -21.39 30.96 -10.64
N GLU A 29 -20.40 31.84 -10.69
CA GLU A 29 -19.03 31.49 -10.31
C GLU A 29 -18.94 31.16 -8.81
N LEU A 30 -19.60 31.95 -7.95
CA LEU A 30 -19.70 31.67 -6.52
C LEU A 30 -20.37 30.32 -6.24
N GLY A 31 -21.48 30.01 -6.92
CA GLY A 31 -22.14 28.71 -6.80
C GLY A 31 -21.25 27.54 -7.27
N ALA A 32 -20.49 27.73 -8.34
CA ALA A 32 -19.52 26.74 -8.84
C ALA A 32 -18.37 26.52 -7.85
N LEU A 33 -17.85 27.59 -7.23
CA LEU A 33 -16.83 27.46 -6.18
C LEU A 33 -17.39 26.78 -4.93
N GLU A 34 -18.61 27.12 -4.52
CA GLU A 34 -19.21 26.54 -3.33
C GLU A 34 -19.48 25.03 -3.49
N THR A 35 -19.99 24.62 -4.66
CA THR A 35 -20.17 23.20 -4.98
C THR A 35 -18.85 22.43 -5.01
N ARG A 36 -17.79 23.01 -5.59
CA ARG A 36 -16.43 22.42 -5.52
C ARG A 36 -15.93 22.31 -4.07
N ASN A 37 -16.11 23.35 -3.26
CA ASN A 37 -15.69 23.36 -1.86
C ASN A 37 -16.43 22.28 -1.06
N ARG A 38 -17.76 22.15 -1.24
CA ARG A 38 -18.56 21.07 -0.63
C ARG A 38 -18.07 19.69 -1.06
N ALA A 39 -17.77 19.49 -2.35
CA ALA A 39 -17.25 18.21 -2.84
C ALA A 39 -15.88 17.86 -2.23
N VAL A 40 -14.98 18.84 -2.09
CA VAL A 40 -13.68 18.64 -1.44
C VAL A 40 -13.84 18.33 0.04
N ARG A 41 -14.73 19.03 0.76
CA ARG A 41 -15.03 18.74 2.17
C ARG A 41 -15.59 17.34 2.35
N ALA A 42 -16.53 16.91 1.52
CA ALA A 42 -17.08 15.56 1.57
C ALA A 42 -16.00 14.49 1.34
N LYS A 43 -15.08 14.71 0.39
CA LYS A 43 -13.93 13.82 0.18
C LYS A 43 -13.03 13.76 1.41
N TYR A 44 -12.75 14.91 2.01
CA TYR A 44 -11.93 14.99 3.23
C TYR A 44 -12.57 14.23 4.40
N GLU A 45 -13.87 14.42 4.63
CA GLU A 45 -14.62 13.69 5.66
C GLU A 45 -14.63 12.18 5.41
N ALA A 46 -14.79 11.74 4.17
CA ALA A 46 -14.72 10.33 3.79
C ALA A 46 -13.34 9.72 4.07
N VAL A 47 -12.25 10.45 3.78
CA VAL A 47 -10.89 10.02 4.09
C VAL A 47 -10.68 9.91 5.61
N LEU A 48 -11.19 10.88 6.38
CA LEU A 48 -11.13 10.82 7.84
C LEU A 48 -11.93 9.66 8.43
N ALA A 49 -13.07 9.31 7.85
CA ALA A 49 -13.84 8.13 8.24
C ALA A 49 -13.04 6.85 7.96
N ARG A 50 -12.53 6.70 6.73
CA ARG A 50 -11.70 5.54 6.35
C ARG A 50 -10.44 5.40 7.21
N LYS A 51 -9.81 6.52 7.58
CA LYS A 51 -8.66 6.52 8.50
C LYS A 51 -9.06 5.94 9.86
N ARG A 52 -10.21 6.36 10.41
CA ARG A 52 -10.72 5.85 11.70
C ARG A 52 -11.05 4.37 11.64
N ASP A 53 -11.61 3.89 10.53
CA ASP A 53 -11.92 2.47 10.36
C ASP A 53 -10.63 1.64 10.27
N LEU A 54 -9.62 2.10 9.52
CA LEU A 54 -8.33 1.43 9.43
C LEU A 54 -7.57 1.41 10.76
N THR A 55 -7.65 2.48 11.56
CA THR A 55 -7.03 2.49 12.90
C THR A 55 -7.71 1.48 13.82
N ARG A 56 -9.03 1.33 13.76
CA ARG A 56 -9.74 0.30 14.51
C ARG A 56 -9.37 -1.10 14.07
N GLU A 57 -9.28 -1.33 12.75
CA GLU A 57 -8.87 -2.64 12.22
C GLU A 57 -7.43 -2.99 12.64
N LEU A 58 -6.53 -2.00 12.71
CA LEU A 58 -5.18 -2.19 13.25
C LEU A 58 -5.22 -2.54 14.74
N GLU A 59 -5.94 -1.78 15.56
CA GLU A 59 -6.10 -2.06 16.99
C GLU A 59 -6.70 -3.45 17.23
N ASP A 60 -7.73 -3.84 16.47
CA ASP A 60 -8.37 -5.16 16.55
C ASP A 60 -7.39 -6.28 16.19
N LYS A 61 -6.59 -6.10 15.12
CA LYS A 61 -5.56 -7.08 14.73
C LYS A 61 -4.42 -7.15 15.74
N GLU A 62 -3.99 -6.02 16.30
CA GLU A 62 -2.99 -5.97 17.35
C GLU A 62 -3.49 -6.68 18.62
N HIS A 63 -4.75 -6.45 19.02
CA HIS A 63 -5.39 -7.17 20.11
C HIS A 63 -5.52 -8.67 19.80
N ALA A 64 -5.90 -9.04 18.58
CA ALA A 64 -5.95 -10.44 18.17
C ALA A 64 -4.56 -11.09 18.24
N LEU A 65 -3.52 -10.42 17.75
CA LEU A 65 -2.13 -10.90 17.85
C LEU A 65 -1.66 -10.99 19.31
N ALA A 66 -1.98 -10.01 20.15
CA ALA A 66 -1.67 -10.04 21.57
C ALA A 66 -2.39 -11.19 22.29
N SER A 67 -3.65 -11.45 21.94
CA SER A 67 -4.42 -12.58 22.47
C SER A 67 -3.85 -13.92 22.01
N LEU A 68 -3.44 -14.05 20.75
CA LEU A 68 -2.76 -15.23 20.23
C LEU A 68 -1.39 -15.42 20.88
N ARG A 69 -0.68 -14.34 21.18
CA ARG A 69 0.61 -14.37 21.89
C ARG A 69 0.46 -14.81 23.34
N ASN A 70 -0.58 -14.35 24.04
CA ASN A 70 -0.83 -14.71 25.44
C ASN A 70 -1.49 -16.09 25.60
N ASN A 71 -2.37 -16.49 24.67
CA ASN A 71 -3.00 -17.82 24.65
C ASN A 71 -2.10 -18.87 24.00
N GLY A 72 -1.08 -18.42 23.26
CA GLY A 72 -0.09 -19.24 22.58
C GLY A 72 1.17 -19.40 23.40
N GLU A 73 1.10 -20.06 24.55
CA GLU A 73 2.25 -20.83 25.08
C GLU A 73 2.76 -21.89 24.08
N GLY A 74 2.10 -22.05 22.91
CA GLY A 74 2.51 -22.96 21.84
C GLY A 74 2.92 -22.32 20.51
N ILE A 75 2.74 -21.00 20.28
CA ILE A 75 3.30 -20.37 19.07
C ILE A 75 4.65 -19.79 19.48
N LYS A 76 5.67 -20.66 19.51
CA LYS A 76 7.06 -20.24 19.43
C LYS A 76 7.14 -19.28 18.26
N ALA A 77 7.22 -17.98 18.55
CA ALA A 77 7.83 -17.04 17.66
C ALA A 77 9.13 -17.72 17.23
N ILE A 78 9.23 -18.10 15.95
CA ILE A 78 10.41 -18.73 15.40
C ILE A 78 11.50 -17.68 15.59
N SER A 79 12.16 -17.77 16.74
CA SER A 79 13.32 -17.00 17.10
C SER A 79 14.32 -17.32 16.00
N THR A 80 15.11 -16.34 15.61
CA THR A 80 16.25 -16.57 14.72
C THR A 80 17.21 -17.64 15.26
N HIS A 81 17.03 -18.11 16.51
CA HIS A 81 17.72 -19.23 17.12
C HIS A 81 17.07 -20.62 16.89
N ASP A 82 15.77 -20.70 16.55
CA ASP A 82 15.13 -21.96 16.10
C ASP A 82 15.44 -22.27 14.61
N LEU A 83 16.21 -21.40 13.95
CA LEU A 83 16.77 -21.64 12.60
C LEU A 83 17.93 -22.65 12.61
N ASP A 84 18.46 -23.01 13.77
CA ASP A 84 19.48 -24.07 13.93
C ASP A 84 18.84 -25.47 14.05
N MET A 85 17.79 -25.75 13.27
CA MET A 85 17.34 -27.12 13.06
C MET A 85 18.34 -27.82 12.15
N ASP A 86 19.31 -28.47 12.80
CA ASP A 86 20.29 -29.41 12.29
C ASP A 86 19.58 -30.49 11.45
N GLY A 87 19.57 -30.32 10.12
CA GLY A 87 19.01 -31.28 9.17
C GLY A 87 17.88 -30.83 8.23
N SER A 88 17.44 -29.56 8.23
CA SER A 88 16.43 -29.13 7.24
C SER A 88 17.05 -28.90 5.86
N ASP A 89 16.35 -29.39 4.82
CA ASP A 89 16.67 -29.24 3.40
C ASP A 89 17.00 -27.77 3.03
N GLU A 90 18.04 -27.55 2.20
CA GLU A 90 18.55 -26.22 1.81
C GLU A 90 17.42 -25.34 1.25
N THR A 91 16.53 -25.98 0.49
CA THR A 91 15.32 -25.37 -0.10
C THR A 91 14.39 -24.76 0.95
N GLU A 92 14.17 -25.47 2.06
CA GLU A 92 13.24 -25.02 3.10
C GLU A 92 13.81 -23.80 3.83
N ARG A 93 15.12 -23.79 4.11
CA ARG A 93 15.82 -22.64 4.73
C ARG A 93 15.74 -21.40 3.86
N VAL A 94 16.03 -21.53 2.57
CA VAL A 94 15.97 -20.43 1.61
C VAL A 94 14.53 -19.90 1.48
N SER A 95 13.54 -20.78 1.44
CA SER A 95 12.13 -20.37 1.36
C SER A 95 11.69 -19.57 2.59
N ARG A 96 12.04 -20.02 3.81
CA ARG A 96 11.73 -19.33 5.06
C ARG A 96 12.46 -17.99 5.17
N TYR A 97 13.71 -17.92 4.74
CA TYR A 97 14.46 -16.66 4.71
C TYR A 97 13.79 -15.64 3.77
N LEU A 98 13.41 -16.04 2.56
CA LEU A 98 12.77 -15.14 1.60
C LEU A 98 11.39 -14.66 2.07
N LEU A 99 10.63 -15.53 2.75
CA LEU A 99 9.34 -15.17 3.36
C LEU A 99 9.51 -14.21 4.55
N SER A 100 10.43 -14.50 5.48
CA SER A 100 10.67 -13.66 6.67
C SER A 100 11.18 -12.26 6.33
N GLN A 101 11.96 -12.11 5.26
CA GLN A 101 12.44 -10.83 4.77
C GLN A 101 11.43 -10.09 3.87
N GLY A 102 10.23 -10.67 3.66
CA GLY A 102 9.21 -10.10 2.79
C GLY A 102 9.64 -9.96 1.33
N LYS A 103 10.63 -10.75 0.89
CA LYS A 103 11.17 -10.72 -0.49
C LYS A 103 10.30 -11.51 -1.45
N VAL A 104 9.53 -12.46 -0.94
CA VAL A 104 8.59 -13.29 -1.69
C VAL A 104 7.31 -13.39 -0.88
N SER A 105 6.14 -13.30 -1.51
CA SER A 105 4.86 -13.52 -0.84
C SER A 105 4.60 -15.01 -0.61
N LEU A 106 3.69 -15.34 0.31
CA LEU A 106 3.32 -16.74 0.57
C LEU A 106 2.77 -17.43 -0.70
N GLU A 107 1.97 -16.70 -1.49
CA GLU A 107 1.45 -17.19 -2.77
C GLU A 107 2.56 -17.43 -3.81
N GLN A 108 3.54 -16.53 -3.90
CA GLN A 108 4.68 -16.67 -4.81
C GLN A 108 5.58 -17.84 -4.40
N SER A 109 5.77 -18.05 -3.11
CA SER A 109 6.55 -19.16 -2.57
C SER A 109 5.90 -20.51 -2.92
N GLN A 110 4.60 -20.62 -2.73
CA GLN A 110 3.86 -21.84 -3.07
C GLN A 110 3.89 -22.13 -4.57
N LYS A 111 3.69 -21.08 -5.39
CA LYS A 111 3.81 -21.20 -6.85
C LYS A 111 5.21 -21.61 -7.31
N ALA A 112 6.25 -21.15 -6.63
CA ALA A 112 7.63 -21.55 -6.90
C ALA A 112 7.89 -23.01 -6.51
N GLN A 113 7.34 -23.50 -5.39
CA GLN A 113 7.44 -24.90 -4.99
C GLN A 113 6.74 -25.84 -5.99
N ASP A 114 5.54 -25.49 -6.46
CA ASP A 114 4.83 -26.27 -7.47
C ASP A 114 5.60 -26.37 -8.79
N LYS A 115 6.27 -25.27 -9.18
CA LYS A 115 7.08 -25.20 -10.40
C LYS A 115 8.45 -25.85 -10.27
N MET A 116 8.94 -26.05 -9.05
CA MET A 116 10.20 -26.75 -8.76
C MET A 116 10.19 -28.17 -9.32
N GLY A 117 9.10 -28.92 -9.08
CA GLY A 117 8.95 -30.29 -9.60
C GLY A 117 8.78 -30.36 -11.13
N THR A 118 8.23 -29.29 -11.74
CA THR A 118 8.03 -29.22 -13.20
C THR A 118 9.32 -28.86 -13.94
N LEU A 119 10.10 -27.93 -13.39
CA LEU A 119 11.31 -27.40 -14.02
C LEU A 119 12.58 -28.19 -13.67
N GLN A 120 12.53 -29.07 -12.67
CA GLN A 120 13.70 -29.79 -12.14
C GLN A 120 14.85 -28.83 -11.78
N MET A 121 14.49 -27.68 -11.21
CA MET A 121 15.42 -26.63 -10.81
C MET A 121 15.28 -26.36 -9.32
N ASP A 122 16.36 -25.88 -8.70
CA ASP A 122 16.36 -25.48 -7.30
C ASP A 122 15.39 -24.31 -7.06
N TYR A 123 14.79 -24.27 -5.87
CA TYR A 123 13.78 -23.27 -5.49
C TYR A 123 14.22 -21.82 -5.75
N LEU A 124 15.48 -21.49 -5.48
CA LEU A 124 16.03 -20.15 -5.72
C LEU A 124 16.11 -19.82 -7.21
N ALA A 125 16.46 -20.80 -8.04
CA ALA A 125 16.53 -20.65 -9.49
C ALA A 125 15.12 -20.53 -10.09
N VAL A 126 14.13 -21.23 -9.54
CA VAL A 126 12.70 -21.05 -9.89
C VAL A 126 12.22 -19.65 -9.52
N CYS A 127 12.54 -19.16 -8.32
CA CYS A 127 12.18 -17.80 -7.91
C CYS A 127 12.81 -16.73 -8.81
N LEU A 128 14.03 -16.96 -9.29
CA LEU A 128 14.72 -16.04 -10.19
C LEU A 128 14.15 -16.10 -11.62
N THR A 129 13.84 -17.29 -12.14
CA THR A 129 13.24 -17.46 -13.48
C THR A 129 11.82 -16.93 -13.57
N LEU A 130 11.03 -17.04 -12.50
CA LEU A 130 9.69 -16.45 -12.40
C LEU A 130 9.72 -14.93 -12.15
N GLY A 131 10.89 -14.34 -11.93
CA GLY A 131 11.05 -12.91 -11.67
C GLY A 131 10.53 -12.46 -10.31
N PHE A 132 10.43 -13.38 -9.33
CA PHE A 132 10.00 -13.05 -7.97
C PHE A 132 11.11 -12.40 -7.14
N ILE A 133 12.38 -12.70 -7.48
CA ILE A 133 13.54 -12.16 -6.77
C ILE A 133 14.61 -11.66 -7.74
N ASP A 134 15.31 -10.59 -7.34
CA ASP A 134 16.49 -10.10 -8.05
C ASP A 134 17.72 -10.97 -7.79
N LEU A 135 18.68 -10.91 -8.71
CA LEU A 135 19.96 -11.63 -8.63
C LEU A 135 20.80 -11.24 -7.40
N SER A 136 20.64 -10.01 -6.89
CA SER A 136 21.24 -9.54 -5.63
C SER A 136 20.67 -10.26 -4.42
N THR A 137 19.34 -10.42 -4.36
CA THR A 137 18.61 -11.12 -3.30
C THR A 137 18.89 -12.61 -3.32
N ALA A 138 18.98 -13.20 -4.52
CA ALA A 138 19.35 -14.60 -4.73
C ALA A 138 20.76 -14.92 -4.16
N LYS A 139 21.74 -14.03 -4.42
CA LYS A 139 23.10 -14.16 -3.86
C LYS A 139 23.12 -14.05 -2.34
N ALA A 140 22.34 -13.14 -1.76
CA ALA A 140 22.24 -12.98 -0.31
C ALA A 140 21.65 -14.24 0.36
N ALA A 141 20.57 -14.78 -0.19
CA ALA A 141 19.92 -15.98 0.32
C ALA A 141 20.83 -17.23 0.20
N SER A 142 21.55 -17.39 -0.92
CA SER A 142 22.51 -18.50 -1.09
C SER A 142 23.68 -18.42 -0.10
N LYS A 143 24.16 -17.21 0.23
CA LYS A 143 25.23 -17.04 1.22
C LYS A 143 24.79 -17.48 2.61
N ILE A 144 23.54 -17.20 2.98
CA ILE A 144 22.97 -17.57 4.28
C ILE A 144 22.73 -19.08 4.35
N ALA A 145 22.22 -19.68 3.28
CA ALA A 145 22.09 -21.14 3.18
C ALA A 145 23.44 -21.83 3.42
N LYS A 146 24.52 -21.38 2.76
CA LYS A 146 25.88 -21.93 2.91
C LYS A 146 26.55 -21.66 4.26
N GLN A 147 26.22 -20.55 4.93
CA GLN A 147 26.77 -20.24 6.25
C GLN A 147 26.24 -21.19 7.33
N SER A 148 25.04 -21.73 7.15
CA SER A 148 24.43 -22.70 8.05
C SER A 148 24.94 -24.14 7.88
N GLU A 149 25.73 -24.43 6.85
CA GLU A 149 26.37 -25.74 6.62
C GLU A 149 27.76 -25.87 7.24
N LYS A 150 28.38 -24.79 7.72
CA LYS A 150 29.69 -24.90 8.36
C LYS A 150 29.49 -25.63 9.69
N PRO A 151 29.97 -26.88 9.85
CA PRO A 151 29.84 -27.55 11.12
C PRO A 151 30.60 -26.70 12.15
N ALA A 152 29.95 -26.47 13.29
CA ALA A 152 30.63 -26.03 14.50
C ALA A 152 31.86 -26.93 14.69
N ALA A 153 33.02 -26.43 14.27
CA ALA A 153 34.28 -27.11 14.44
C ALA A 153 34.49 -27.27 15.95
N LYS A 154 34.59 -28.54 16.37
CA LYS A 154 34.87 -28.99 17.72
C LYS A 154 35.96 -28.15 18.41
N ARG A 155 35.65 -27.79 19.66
CA ARG A 155 36.52 -27.39 20.78
C ARG A 155 37.08 -25.97 20.78
#